data_AF-A0A3A5L4F3-F1
#
_entry.id   AF-A0A3A5L4F3-F1
#
_cell.length_a   1.000
_cell.length_b   1.000
_cell.length_c   1.000
_cell.angle_alpha   90.00
_cell.angle_beta   90.00
_cell.angle_gamma   90.00
#
_symmetry.space_group_name_H-M   'P 1'
#
loop_
_entity.id
_entity.type
_entity.pdbx_description
1 polymer ?
#
loop_
_entity_poly.entity_id
_entity_poly.type
_entity_poly.pdbx_seq_one_letter_code
_entity_poly.pdbx_strand_id
1 'polypeptide(L)'
;MRGIIHFIGLVFLGFLSMDALAGAQPKFSFFVIERGQPVITSDGATEVIYQVTNNTRITRTLVMVPRPGLALVVGLPGKCDAPFTLAPGQSCLLHIVVLGSEIGSGVSGGPVVCKTYLPNSTIPDTSLCSQPASGDTINIRVVG
;
A
#
# COMPACT_ATOMS: atom_id res chain seq x y z
N MET A 1 61.05 48.05 -0.18
CA MET A 1 59.89 48.46 0.66
C MET A 1 58.83 49.01 -0.29
N ARG A 2 57.59 48.52 -0.45
CA ARG A 2 56.77 47.47 0.15
C ARG A 2 55.84 47.01 -0.99
N GLY A 3 55.71 45.71 -1.20
CA GLY A 3 54.69 45.13 -2.09
C GLY A 3 53.33 45.14 -1.42
N ILE A 4 52.27 45.23 -2.21
CA ILE A 4 50.91 44.91 -1.75
C ILE A 4 50.28 44.03 -2.83
N ILE A 5 50.33 42.74 -2.57
CA ILE A 5 49.62 41.68 -3.28
C ILE A 5 48.18 41.70 -2.76
N HIS A 6 47.22 42.06 -3.61
CA HIS A 6 45.81 41.84 -3.29
C HIS A 6 45.40 40.45 -3.78
N PHE A 7 45.51 39.47 -2.87
CA PHE A 7 44.92 38.14 -3.00
C PHE A 7 43.39 38.29 -3.03
N ILE A 8 42.78 38.20 -4.22
CA ILE A 8 41.33 38.07 -4.38
C ILE A 8 41.00 36.61 -4.04
N GLY A 9 40.69 36.36 -2.77
CA GLY A 9 40.24 35.07 -2.27
C GLY A 9 38.85 34.75 -2.80
N LEU A 10 38.78 33.73 -3.65
CA LEU A 10 37.57 33.26 -4.30
C LEU A 10 36.79 32.38 -3.31
N VAL A 11 35.82 32.98 -2.61
CA VAL A 11 34.92 32.27 -1.68
C VAL A 11 33.86 31.53 -2.50
N PHE A 12 34.08 30.25 -2.77
CA PHE A 12 33.03 29.34 -3.28
C PHE A 12 32.05 29.02 -2.15
N LEU A 13 30.92 29.74 -2.10
CA LEU A 13 29.78 29.41 -1.26
C LEU A 13 29.03 28.21 -1.89
N GLY A 14 29.37 27.00 -1.46
CA GLY A 14 28.68 25.78 -1.89
C GLY A 14 27.26 25.73 -1.35
N PHE A 15 26.27 25.99 -2.21
CA PHE A 15 24.88 25.66 -1.95
C PHE A 15 24.73 24.13 -1.98
N LEU A 16 24.62 23.52 -0.80
CA LEU A 16 24.18 22.13 -0.66
C LEU A 16 22.69 22.07 -1.01
N SER A 17 22.37 21.72 -2.26
CA SER A 17 21.02 21.39 -2.69
C SER A 17 20.54 20.18 -1.88
N MET A 18 19.63 20.39 -0.93
CA MET A 18 18.87 19.28 -0.36
C MET A 18 17.85 18.85 -1.40
N ASP A 19 18.21 17.86 -2.22
CA ASP A 19 17.27 17.20 -3.12
C ASP A 19 16.24 16.44 -2.27
N ALA A 20 15.16 17.12 -1.89
CA ALA A 20 13.98 16.47 -1.36
C ALA A 20 13.38 15.60 -2.48
N LEU A 21 13.71 14.31 -2.48
CA LEU A 21 13.03 13.31 -3.30
C LEU A 21 11.57 13.22 -2.85
N ALA A 22 10.71 14.08 -3.40
CA ALA A 22 9.28 13.96 -3.31
C ALA A 22 8.85 12.75 -4.17
N GLY A 23 8.87 11.56 -3.56
CA GLY A 23 8.33 10.36 -4.20
C GLY A 23 6.86 10.54 -4.56
N ALA A 24 6.44 10.03 -5.71
CA ALA A 24 5.04 10.05 -6.12
C ALA A 24 4.19 9.32 -5.06
N GLN A 25 3.30 10.04 -4.38
CA GLN A 25 2.42 9.41 -3.40
C GLN A 25 1.45 8.44 -4.07
N PRO A 26 1.24 7.24 -3.51
CA PRO A 26 0.30 6.28 -4.06
C PRO A 26 -1.12 6.85 -4.00
N LYS A 27 -1.91 6.58 -5.05
CA LYS A 27 -3.29 7.07 -5.18
C LYS A 27 -4.17 6.52 -4.06
N PHE A 28 -3.91 5.28 -3.65
CA PHE A 28 -4.47 4.65 -2.46
C PHE A 28 -3.34 4.20 -1.55
N SER A 29 -3.34 4.65 -0.30
CA SER A 29 -2.36 4.21 0.69
C SER A 29 -2.93 3.06 1.52
N PHE A 30 -2.01 2.25 2.03
CA PHE A 30 -2.29 1.12 2.89
C PHE A 30 -1.43 1.27 4.12
N PHE A 31 -2.06 1.22 5.29
CA PHE A 31 -1.36 1.11 6.57
C PHE A 31 -1.73 -0.22 7.19
N VAL A 32 -0.75 -1.06 7.50
CA VAL A 32 -1.04 -2.36 8.09
C VAL A 32 -1.33 -2.22 9.58
N ILE A 33 -2.53 -2.63 9.97
CA ILE A 33 -2.95 -2.65 11.38
C ILE A 33 -2.59 -4.00 11.99
N GLU A 34 -2.82 -5.09 11.25
CA GLU A 34 -2.52 -6.45 11.69
C GLU A 34 -1.94 -7.26 10.54
N ARG A 35 -0.80 -7.93 10.77
CA ARG A 35 -0.08 -8.71 9.74
C ARG A 35 -0.47 -10.18 9.69
N GLY A 36 -1.31 -10.63 10.62
CA GLY A 36 -1.57 -12.04 10.87
C GLY A 36 -0.34 -12.78 11.41
N GLN A 37 -0.48 -14.10 11.50
CA GLN A 37 0.58 -15.00 11.91
C GLN A 37 1.61 -15.16 10.78
N PRO A 38 2.92 -15.05 11.06
CA PRO A 38 3.95 -15.17 10.04
C PRO A 38 4.11 -16.60 9.49
N VAL A 39 3.59 -17.59 10.23
CA VAL A 39 3.62 -19.00 9.88
C VAL A 39 2.26 -19.61 10.23
N ILE A 40 1.66 -20.32 9.27
CA ILE A 40 0.39 -21.03 9.44
C ILE A 40 0.53 -22.47 8.91
N THR A 41 -0.36 -23.37 9.33
CA THR A 41 -0.44 -24.73 8.76
C THR A 41 -1.17 -24.74 7.43
N SER A 42 -1.07 -25.84 6.67
CA SER A 42 -1.78 -26.02 5.40
C SER A 42 -3.30 -26.03 5.53
N ASP A 43 -3.84 -26.39 6.69
CA ASP A 43 -5.26 -26.31 7.05
C ASP A 43 -5.59 -25.05 7.88
N GLY A 44 -4.59 -24.25 8.22
CA GLY A 44 -4.71 -23.05 9.04
C GLY A 44 -5.14 -21.81 8.26
N ALA A 45 -5.46 -20.76 9.00
CA ALA A 45 -5.76 -19.45 8.45
C ALA A 45 -5.30 -18.34 9.40
N THR A 46 -5.11 -17.13 8.86
CA THR A 46 -4.82 -15.95 9.69
C THR A 46 -5.46 -14.69 9.10
N GLU A 47 -5.80 -13.71 9.94
CA GLU A 47 -6.39 -12.45 9.51
C GLU A 47 -5.31 -11.37 9.34
N VAL A 48 -5.43 -10.60 8.27
CA VAL A 48 -4.58 -9.45 7.96
C VAL A 48 -5.50 -8.25 7.78
N ILE A 49 -5.19 -7.14 8.45
CA ILE A 49 -6.03 -5.94 8.45
C ILE A 49 -5.21 -4.76 7.94
N TYR A 50 -5.73 -4.11 6.91
CA TYR A 50 -5.19 -2.87 6.38
C TYR A 50 -6.19 -1.72 6.54
N GLN A 51 -5.72 -0.54 6.92
CA GLN A 51 -6.46 0.68 6.65
C GLN A 51 -6.12 1.14 5.23
N VAL A 52 -7.14 1.24 4.37
CA VAL A 52 -7.01 1.72 2.99
C VAL A 52 -7.56 3.14 2.91
N THR A 53 -6.79 4.08 2.37
CA THR A 53 -7.18 5.49 2.27
C THR A 53 -7.11 5.99 0.83
N ASN A 54 -8.12 6.75 0.40
CA ASN A 54 -8.10 7.43 -0.90
C ASN A 54 -7.36 8.78 -0.81
N ASN A 55 -6.15 8.85 -1.34
CA ASN A 55 -5.34 10.08 -1.37
C ASN A 55 -5.64 10.95 -2.59
N THR A 56 -6.58 10.53 -3.46
CA THR A 56 -6.96 11.32 -4.62
C THR A 56 -7.98 12.39 -4.24
N ARG A 57 -8.08 13.46 -5.05
CA ARG A 57 -9.08 14.51 -4.87
C ARG A 57 -10.49 14.15 -5.36
N ILE A 58 -10.72 12.89 -5.75
CA ILE A 58 -11.97 12.43 -6.36
C ILE A 58 -12.45 11.19 -5.62
N THR A 59 -13.75 11.07 -5.39
CA THR A 59 -14.35 9.82 -4.89
C THR A 59 -14.07 8.67 -5.84
N ARG A 60 -13.63 7.52 -5.31
CA ARG A 60 -13.30 6.34 -6.10
C ARG A 60 -14.05 5.12 -5.58
N THR A 61 -14.63 4.36 -6.50
CA THR A 61 -15.05 2.99 -6.27
C THR A 61 -13.88 2.06 -6.58
N LEU A 62 -13.55 1.22 -5.62
CA LEU A 62 -12.36 0.40 -5.56
C LEU A 62 -12.74 -1.06 -5.37
N VAL A 63 -11.86 -1.94 -5.83
CA VAL A 63 -11.98 -3.39 -5.65
C VAL A 63 -10.60 -3.99 -5.40
N MET A 64 -10.54 -4.96 -4.48
CA MET A 64 -9.34 -5.77 -4.29
C MET A 64 -9.18 -6.72 -5.48
N VAL A 65 -7.98 -6.77 -6.06
CA VAL A 65 -7.65 -7.74 -7.11
C VAL A 65 -7.72 -9.15 -6.50
N PRO A 66 -8.52 -10.07 -7.06
CA PRO A 66 -8.59 -11.44 -6.56
C PRO A 66 -7.21 -12.10 -6.56
N ARG A 67 -6.85 -12.76 -5.44
CA ARG A 67 -5.61 -13.49 -5.28
C ARG A 67 -5.89 -14.81 -4.55
N PRO A 68 -5.38 -15.95 -5.02
CA PRO A 68 -5.58 -17.24 -4.35
C PRO A 68 -5.22 -17.17 -2.86
N GLY A 69 -6.10 -17.71 -2.01
CA GLY A 69 -5.93 -17.74 -0.57
C GLY A 69 -6.05 -16.42 0.16
N LEU A 70 -6.39 -15.31 -0.50
CA LEU A 70 -6.70 -14.03 0.14
C LEU A 70 -8.19 -13.72 -0.05
N ALA A 71 -8.98 -13.98 0.98
CA ALA A 71 -10.42 -13.74 0.98
C ALA A 71 -10.76 -12.45 1.74
N LEU A 72 -11.49 -11.53 1.10
CA LEU A 72 -11.97 -10.31 1.75
C LEU A 72 -13.20 -10.61 2.62
N VAL A 73 -13.21 -10.09 3.85
CA VAL A 73 -14.36 -10.13 4.76
C VAL A 73 -15.17 -8.85 4.64
N VAL A 74 -16.42 -8.95 4.17
CA VAL A 74 -17.31 -7.82 3.84
C VAL A 74 -18.57 -7.77 4.72
N GLY A 75 -19.38 -6.71 4.60
CA GLY A 75 -20.72 -6.65 5.20
C GLY A 75 -20.76 -6.32 6.70
N LEU A 76 -19.65 -5.85 7.28
CA LEU A 76 -19.58 -5.42 8.67
C LEU A 76 -19.24 -3.92 8.77
N PRO A 77 -19.82 -3.17 9.73
CA PRO A 77 -19.52 -1.76 9.91
C PRO A 77 -18.02 -1.48 10.05
N GLY A 78 -17.53 -0.47 9.32
CA GLY A 78 -16.12 -0.07 9.32
C GLY A 78 -15.20 -0.91 8.41
N LYS A 79 -15.65 -2.09 7.96
CA LYS A 79 -14.94 -2.88 6.95
C LYS A 79 -15.19 -2.35 5.55
N CYS A 80 -14.22 -2.51 4.66
CA CYS A 80 -14.42 -2.27 3.25
C CYS A 80 -15.36 -3.33 2.67
N ASP A 81 -16.38 -2.91 1.92
CA ASP A 81 -17.22 -3.81 1.10
C ASP A 81 -16.51 -4.25 -0.19
N ALA A 82 -17.18 -5.06 -1.02
CA ALA A 82 -16.70 -5.48 -2.33
C ALA A 82 -17.77 -5.24 -3.42
N PRO A 83 -17.60 -4.24 -4.30
CA PRO A 83 -16.61 -3.16 -4.26
C PRO A 83 -16.90 -2.16 -3.13
N PHE A 84 -15.96 -1.25 -2.85
CA PHE A 84 -16.10 -0.21 -1.83
C PHE A 84 -15.83 1.18 -2.39
N THR A 85 -16.49 2.21 -1.84
CA THR A 85 -16.34 3.60 -2.31
C THR A 85 -15.75 4.48 -1.22
N LEU A 86 -14.67 5.19 -1.56
CA LEU A 86 -13.99 6.13 -0.66
C LEU A 86 -14.01 7.54 -1.25
N ALA A 87 -14.57 8.49 -0.51
CA ALA A 87 -14.39 9.92 -0.77
C ALA A 87 -12.92 10.35 -0.58
N PRO A 88 -12.50 11.54 -1.06
CA PRO A 88 -11.16 12.06 -0.81
C PRO A 88 -10.81 12.06 0.68
N GLY A 89 -9.68 11.45 1.04
CA GLY A 89 -9.21 11.30 2.42
C GLY A 89 -9.97 10.28 3.28
N GLN A 90 -11.06 9.69 2.76
CA GLN A 90 -11.81 8.66 3.47
C GLN A 90 -11.02 7.35 3.49
N SER A 91 -11.22 6.58 4.56
CA SER A 91 -10.68 5.23 4.72
C SER A 91 -11.73 4.18 5.10
N CYS A 92 -11.34 2.92 4.96
CA CYS A 92 -12.04 1.75 5.50
C CYS A 92 -11.02 0.67 5.90
N LEU A 93 -11.46 -0.33 6.65
CA LEU A 93 -10.64 -1.47 7.07
C LEU A 93 -10.81 -2.65 6.10
N LEU A 94 -9.75 -2.99 5.38
CA LEU A 94 -9.69 -4.13 4.48
C LEU A 94 -9.25 -5.36 5.29
N HIS A 95 -10.23 -6.18 5.69
CA HIS A 95 -10.01 -7.42 6.44
C HIS A 95 -9.84 -8.60 5.49
N ILE A 96 -8.67 -9.21 5.51
CA ILE A 96 -8.32 -10.30 4.60
C ILE A 96 -8.05 -11.55 5.44
N VAL A 97 -8.78 -12.62 5.17
CA VAL A 97 -8.44 -13.95 5.68
C VAL A 97 -7.48 -14.60 4.69
N VAL A 98 -6.33 -15.00 5.20
CA VAL A 98 -5.30 -15.73 4.47
C VAL A 98 -5.46 -17.22 4.77
N LEU A 99 -5.75 -18.02 3.74
CA LEU A 99 -5.99 -19.46 3.84
C LEU A 99 -4.73 -20.26 3.47
N GLY A 100 -4.19 -21.03 4.41
CA GLY A 100 -2.99 -21.84 4.21
C GLY A 100 -3.13 -22.86 3.07
N SER A 101 -4.34 -23.36 2.86
CA SER A 101 -4.67 -24.36 1.83
C SER A 101 -4.57 -23.84 0.40
N GLU A 102 -4.57 -22.52 0.22
CA GLU A 102 -4.67 -21.88 -1.11
C GLU A 102 -3.45 -21.01 -1.46
N ILE A 103 -2.55 -20.72 -0.52
CA ILE A 103 -1.35 -19.90 -0.76
C ILE A 103 -0.08 -20.70 -1.09
N GLY A 104 -0.17 -22.03 -1.21
CA GLY A 104 0.97 -22.89 -1.51
C GLY A 104 2.03 -22.84 -0.40
N SER A 105 3.26 -22.41 -0.70
CA SER A 105 4.34 -22.28 0.29
C SER A 105 4.25 -21.00 1.14
N GLY A 106 3.40 -20.05 0.77
CA GLY A 106 3.24 -18.79 1.46
C GLY A 106 2.83 -17.64 0.55
N VAL A 107 2.61 -16.47 1.16
CA VAL A 107 2.29 -15.22 0.47
C VAL A 107 3.17 -14.09 0.98
N SER A 108 3.67 -13.28 0.05
CA SER A 108 4.39 -12.05 0.34
C SER A 108 3.81 -10.85 -0.42
N GLY A 109 4.15 -9.65 0.03
CA GLY A 109 3.66 -8.40 -0.53
C GLY A 109 2.41 -7.93 0.20
N GLY A 110 1.33 -7.67 -0.51
CA GLY A 110 0.06 -7.27 0.12
C GLY A 110 -1.09 -7.29 -0.86
N PRO A 111 -2.29 -6.84 -0.45
CA PRO A 111 -3.41 -6.69 -1.37
C PRO A 111 -3.09 -5.65 -2.44
N VAL A 112 -3.57 -5.88 -3.65
CA VAL A 112 -3.62 -4.85 -4.69
C VAL A 112 -5.06 -4.36 -4.75
N VAL A 113 -5.26 -3.05 -4.65
CA VAL A 113 -6.57 -2.43 -4.83
C VAL A 113 -6.52 -1.54 -6.05
N CYS A 114 -7.51 -1.72 -6.92
CA CYS A 114 -7.67 -0.94 -8.13
C CYS A 114 -8.99 -0.18 -8.11
N LYS A 115 -9.04 0.93 -8.85
CA LYS A 115 -10.31 1.53 -9.26
C LYS A 115 -11.13 0.47 -10.02
N THR A 116 -12.44 0.49 -9.89
CA THR A 116 -13.31 -0.35 -10.72
C THR A 116 -13.42 0.20 -12.15
N TYR A 117 -13.63 -0.68 -13.13
CA TYR A 117 -13.84 -0.25 -14.52
C TYR A 117 -15.12 0.58 -14.67
N LEU A 118 -16.19 0.18 -13.97
CA LEU A 118 -17.47 0.87 -13.87
C LEU A 118 -17.89 1.02 -12.40
N PRO A 119 -18.74 2.01 -12.05
CA PRO A 119 -19.36 2.06 -10.72
C PRO A 119 -20.06 0.72 -10.39
N ASN A 120 -19.92 0.24 -9.15
CA ASN A 120 -20.47 -1.03 -8.66
C ASN A 120 -19.99 -2.31 -9.39
N SER A 121 -18.98 -2.23 -10.25
CA SER A 121 -18.35 -3.40 -10.87
C SER A 121 -17.30 -4.00 -9.95
N THR A 122 -17.13 -5.32 -10.01
CA THR A 122 -16.02 -6.03 -9.36
C THR A 122 -14.81 -6.19 -10.27
N ILE A 123 -14.85 -5.64 -11.49
CA ILE A 123 -13.76 -5.72 -12.47
C ILE A 123 -12.74 -4.60 -12.18
N PRO A 124 -11.47 -4.94 -11.87
CA PRO A 124 -10.42 -3.94 -11.62
C PRO A 124 -9.98 -3.26 -12.92
N ASP A 125 -9.86 -1.93 -12.87
CA ASP A 125 -9.20 -1.08 -13.87
C ASP A 125 -7.70 -1.02 -13.54
N THR A 126 -6.90 -1.80 -14.28
CA THR A 126 -5.47 -1.95 -14.03
C THR A 126 -4.64 -0.69 -14.28
N SER A 127 -5.23 0.33 -14.91
CA SER A 127 -4.57 1.63 -15.12
C SER A 127 -4.44 2.45 -13.83
N LEU A 128 -5.21 2.13 -12.79
CA LEU A 128 -5.22 2.87 -11.53
C LEU A 128 -5.31 1.91 -10.34
N CYS A 129 -4.18 1.29 -10.02
CA CYS A 129 -4.00 0.42 -8.87
C CYS A 129 -2.99 1.00 -7.87
N SER A 130 -3.06 0.52 -6.64
CA SER A 130 -2.03 0.73 -5.63
C SER A 130 -1.89 -0.53 -4.78
N GLN A 131 -0.72 -0.67 -4.17
CA GLN A 131 -0.37 -1.75 -3.25
C GLN A 131 0.37 -1.15 -2.04
N PRO A 132 0.49 -1.88 -0.92
CA PRO A 132 1.23 -1.41 0.24
C PRO A 132 2.67 -1.04 -0.08
N ALA A 133 3.19 -0.04 0.65
CA ALA A 133 4.62 0.24 0.67
C ALA A 133 5.38 -0.94 1.29
N SER A 134 6.70 -1.02 1.05
CA SER A 134 7.53 -2.14 1.54
C SER A 134 7.38 -2.40 3.05
N GLY A 135 7.28 -1.34 3.85
CA GLY A 135 7.07 -1.44 5.31
C GLY A 135 5.71 -2.03 5.72
N ASP A 136 4.70 -1.96 4.85
CA ASP A 136 3.33 -2.43 5.11
C ASP A 136 3.06 -3.79 4.47
N THR A 137 4.07 -4.45 3.91
CA THR A 137 3.90 -5.79 3.32
C THR A 137 3.80 -6.91 4.38
N ILE A 138 3.10 -7.99 4.05
CA ILE A 138 3.09 -9.25 4.78
C ILE A 138 4.08 -10.24 4.18
N ASN A 139 4.48 -11.21 5.01
CA ASN A 139 5.27 -12.37 4.61
C ASN A 139 4.83 -13.55 5.49
N ILE A 140 3.91 -14.35 4.96
CA ILE A 140 3.29 -15.48 5.64
C ILE A 140 3.75 -16.75 4.95
N ARG A 141 4.20 -17.74 5.72
CA ARG A 141 4.65 -19.03 5.22
C ARG A 141 3.71 -20.14 5.66
N VAL A 142 3.62 -21.17 4.84
CA VAL A 142 2.91 -22.39 5.19
C VAL A 142 3.92 -23.43 5.68
N VAL A 143 3.64 -24.03 6.82
CA VAL A 143 4.32 -25.24 7.31
C VAL A 143 3.34 -26.41 7.25
N GLY A 144 3.85 -27.57 6.85
CA GLY A 144 3.09 -28.81 6.76
C GLY A 144 3.88 -29.93 7.40
#